data_AF-A0A355S6Z2-F1
#
_entry.id   AF-A0A355S6Z2-F1
#
_cell.length_a   1.000
_cell.length_b   1.000
_cell.length_c   1.000
_cell.angle_alpha   90.00
_cell.angle_beta   90.00
_cell.angle_gamma   90.00
#
_symmetry.space_group_name_H-M   'P 1'
#
loop_
_entity.id
_entity.type
_entity.pdbx_description
1 polymer ?
#
loop_
_entity_poly.entity_id
_entity_poly.type
_entity_poly.pdbx_seq_one_letter_code
_entity_poly.pdbx_strand_id
1 'polypeptide(L)'
;SNLNASGAPGHDPFYGGGTLDVDRMVNTHTDGRFDLAVASNWFEAPGPDEVVGTLQVTVQNQGTEVISGASVDVVINDDIFSMALPLLQEGGSHVVSLPVNEPEDNQQIAIRSSLNLNGNEDRDPGNNVLAGNIGLVEEPVQAPDQSPEAD
;
A
#
# COMPACT_ATOMS: atom_id res chain seq x y z
N SER A 1 2.57 7.22 18.15
CA SER A 1 3.15 7.61 16.85
C SER A 1 2.92 6.50 15.85
N ASN A 2 1.93 6.66 14.96
CA ASN A 2 1.77 5.81 13.78
C ASN A 2 2.06 6.70 12.57
N LEU A 3 3.16 6.40 11.88
CA LEU A 3 3.62 7.16 10.73
C LEU A 3 3.01 6.55 9.45
N ASN A 4 2.36 7.42 8.68
CA ASN A 4 2.29 7.43 7.22
C ASN A 4 1.63 6.22 6.53
N ALA A 5 0.31 6.23 6.46
CA ALA A 5 -0.36 5.69 5.29
C ALA A 5 -0.10 6.67 4.14
N SER A 6 0.78 6.29 3.20
CA SER A 6 0.87 6.97 1.89
C SER A 6 -0.54 7.16 1.36
N GLY A 7 -0.89 8.39 1.01
CA GLY A 7 -2.25 8.78 0.63
C GLY A 7 -2.82 7.96 -0.53
N ALA A 8 -4.13 8.10 -0.72
CA ALA A 8 -4.91 7.39 -1.73
C ALA A 8 -4.17 7.27 -3.09
N PRO A 9 -4.25 6.12 -3.78
CA PRO A 9 -3.60 5.91 -5.08
C PRO A 9 -3.96 7.03 -6.07
N GLY A 10 -2.97 7.85 -6.42
CA GLY A 10 -3.09 8.87 -7.45
C GLY A 10 -2.94 8.25 -8.84
N HIS A 11 -3.98 8.36 -9.66
CA HIS A 11 -3.98 7.89 -11.05
C HIS A 11 -3.13 8.84 -11.92
N ASP A 12 -1.81 8.62 -11.97
CA ASP A 12 -0.94 9.27 -12.95
C ASP A 12 -0.48 8.24 -13.99
N PRO A 13 -0.94 8.35 -15.25
CA PRO A 13 -0.57 7.42 -16.32
C PRO A 13 0.88 7.56 -16.82
N PHE A 14 1.69 8.47 -16.26
CA PHE A 14 3.09 8.63 -16.61
C PHE A 14 4.05 8.62 -15.41
N TYR A 15 3.65 9.07 -14.22
CA TYR A 15 4.51 9.05 -13.02
C TYR A 15 3.67 8.97 -11.75
N GLY A 16 3.54 7.78 -11.15
CA GLY A 16 2.81 7.56 -9.89
C GLY A 16 3.09 8.68 -8.87
N GLY A 17 2.02 9.32 -8.40
CA GLY A 17 2.09 10.57 -7.65
C GLY A 17 2.85 10.44 -6.33
N GLY A 18 3.89 11.27 -6.19
CA GLY A 18 4.53 11.55 -4.90
C GLY A 18 6.04 11.33 -4.90
N THR A 19 6.78 12.44 -5.02
CA THR A 19 8.25 12.55 -4.96
C THR A 19 8.98 12.03 -6.20
N LEU A 20 9.54 12.98 -6.97
CA LEU A 20 10.59 12.71 -7.95
C LEU A 20 11.74 12.01 -7.22
N ASP A 21 11.83 10.69 -7.38
CA ASP A 21 12.95 9.93 -6.90
C ASP A 21 14.16 10.26 -7.79
N VAL A 22 15.06 11.09 -7.27
CA VAL A 22 16.30 11.49 -7.95
C VAL A 22 17.21 10.27 -8.18
N ASP A 23 17.12 9.21 -7.38
CA ASP A 23 17.85 7.97 -7.62
C ASP A 23 17.32 7.24 -8.86
N ARG A 24 16.03 7.37 -9.18
CA ARG A 24 15.44 6.88 -10.43
C ARG A 24 16.02 7.61 -11.65
N MET A 25 16.17 8.94 -11.58
CA MET A 25 16.75 9.72 -12.68
C MET A 25 18.22 9.37 -12.93
N VAL A 26 18.96 9.01 -11.88
CA VAL A 26 20.38 8.63 -12.00
C VAL A 26 20.55 7.17 -12.43
N ASN A 27 19.63 6.27 -12.06
CA ASN A 27 19.75 4.82 -12.31
C ASN A 27 18.85 4.28 -13.43
N THR A 28 18.18 5.13 -14.22
CA THR A 28 17.40 4.77 -15.42
C THR A 28 18.21 4.06 -16.51
N HIS A 29 19.54 4.05 -16.41
CA HIS A 29 20.45 3.51 -17.43
C HIS A 29 21.20 2.25 -16.97
N THR A 30 20.73 1.56 -15.92
CA THR A 30 21.30 0.28 -15.50
C THR A 30 20.39 -0.85 -15.95
N ASP A 31 20.74 -1.49 -17.07
CA ASP A 31 20.03 -2.66 -17.59
C ASP A 31 20.05 -3.83 -16.58
N GLY A 32 19.05 -4.70 -16.63
CA GLY A 32 19.02 -5.95 -15.85
C GLY A 32 18.52 -5.83 -14.41
N ARG A 33 17.79 -4.77 -14.04
CA ARG A 33 17.26 -4.58 -12.69
C ARG A 33 15.80 -5.03 -12.58
N PHE A 34 15.57 -6.16 -11.92
CA PHE A 34 14.27 -6.59 -11.42
C PHE A 34 14.08 -6.06 -10.00
N ASP A 35 13.05 -5.25 -9.77
CA ASP A 35 12.78 -4.62 -8.46
C ASP A 35 11.29 -4.28 -8.39
N LEU A 36 10.53 -5.09 -7.65
CA LEU A 36 9.09 -5.00 -7.54
C LEU A 36 8.71 -4.77 -6.08
N ALA A 37 8.09 -3.64 -5.81
CA ALA A 37 7.75 -3.20 -4.46
C ALA A 37 6.24 -3.20 -4.22
N VAL A 38 5.84 -3.53 -2.98
CA VAL A 38 4.51 -3.15 -2.48
C VAL A 38 4.59 -1.72 -1.96
N ALA A 39 4.11 -0.78 -2.78
CA ALA A 39 4.22 0.66 -2.50
C ALA A 39 3.23 1.13 -1.43
N SER A 40 2.02 0.56 -1.38
CA SER A 40 1.02 0.93 -0.36
C SER A 40 -0.03 -0.15 -0.12
N ASN A 41 -0.55 -0.16 1.12
CA ASN A 41 -1.82 -0.75 1.49
C ASN A 41 -2.71 0.41 1.96
N TRP A 42 -3.74 0.76 1.20
CA TRP A 42 -4.64 1.87 1.49
C TRP A 42 -6.06 1.36 1.68
N PHE A 43 -6.72 1.72 2.78
CA PHE A 43 -8.11 1.36 3.03
C PHE A 43 -9.02 2.54 2.74
N GLU A 44 -9.94 2.34 1.81
CA GLU A 44 -11.07 3.22 1.56
C GLU A 44 -12.26 2.72 2.37
N ALA A 45 -12.65 3.50 3.40
CA ALA A 45 -13.79 3.19 4.24
C ALA A 45 -15.10 3.15 3.42
N PRO A 46 -16.08 2.32 3.81
CA PRO A 46 -17.37 2.28 3.14
C PRO A 46 -18.09 3.63 3.18
N GLY A 47 -19.02 3.83 2.24
CA GLY A 47 -19.95 4.96 2.30
C GLY A 47 -20.92 4.85 3.50
N PRO A 48 -21.69 5.91 3.81
CA PRO A 48 -22.56 5.98 4.99
C PRO A 48 -23.61 4.86 5.15
N ASP A 49 -23.94 4.16 4.06
CA ASP A 49 -24.94 3.08 4.01
C ASP A 49 -24.32 1.71 3.66
N GLU A 50 -22.99 1.59 3.71
CA GLU A 50 -22.24 0.39 3.38
C GLU A 50 -21.44 -0.10 4.60
N VAL A 51 -21.15 -1.40 4.65
CA VAL A 51 -20.35 -2.03 5.73
C VAL A 51 -19.07 -2.69 5.19
N VAL A 52 -18.80 -2.52 3.90
CA VAL A 52 -17.67 -3.12 3.20
C VAL A 52 -16.89 -2.01 2.53
N GLY A 53 -15.69 -1.75 3.04
CA GLY A 53 -14.72 -0.87 2.39
C GLY A 53 -13.88 -1.60 1.37
N THR A 54 -12.92 -0.89 0.79
CA THR A 54 -11.99 -1.42 -0.21
C THR A 54 -10.55 -1.25 0.25
N LEU A 55 -9.82 -2.36 0.37
CA LEU A 55 -8.37 -2.35 0.48
C LEU A 55 -7.77 -2.24 -0.93
N GLN A 56 -6.97 -1.20 -1.15
CA GLN A 56 -6.21 -0.96 -2.37
C GLN A 56 -4.74 -1.21 -2.10
N VAL A 57 -4.17 -2.22 -2.75
CA VAL A 57 -2.75 -2.58 -2.68
C VAL A 57 -2.07 -2.09 -3.94
N THR A 58 -1.12 -1.16 -3.81
CA THR A 58 -0.34 -0.65 -4.95
C THR A 58 0.96 -1.42 -5.06
N VAL A 59 1.19 -2.01 -6.23
CA VAL A 59 2.44 -2.65 -6.60
C VAL A 59 3.14 -1.79 -7.64
N GLN A 60 4.45 -1.63 -7.54
CA GLN A 60 5.24 -0.83 -8.46
C GLN A 60 6.50 -1.56 -8.91
N ASN A 61 6.80 -1.48 -10.20
CA ASN A 61 8.11 -1.84 -10.73
C ASN A 61 9.08 -0.66 -10.55
N GLN A 62 10.00 -0.76 -9.60
CA GLN A 62 11.09 0.20 -9.36
C GLN A 62 12.37 -0.17 -10.16
N GLY A 63 12.32 -1.33 -10.83
CA GLY A 63 13.34 -1.84 -11.73
C GLY A 63 13.37 -1.16 -13.09
N THR A 64 14.31 -1.59 -13.92
CA THR A 64 14.46 -1.20 -15.33
C THR A 64 13.97 -2.29 -16.29
N GLU A 65 13.75 -3.51 -15.79
CA GLU A 65 13.25 -4.63 -16.58
C GLU A 65 11.73 -4.72 -16.54
N VAL A 66 11.15 -5.23 -17.62
CA VAL A 66 9.72 -5.55 -17.68
C VAL A 66 9.44 -6.76 -16.79
N ILE A 67 8.48 -6.63 -15.88
CA ILE A 67 8.04 -7.72 -15.01
C ILE A 67 6.83 -8.42 -15.63
N SER A 68 6.89 -9.75 -15.73
CA SER A 68 5.79 -10.57 -16.19
C SER A 68 5.63 -11.82 -15.34
N GLY A 69 4.40 -12.29 -15.20
CA GLY A 69 4.04 -13.49 -14.44
C GLY A 69 3.98 -13.31 -12.92
N ALA A 70 4.48 -12.22 -12.36
CA ALA A 70 4.47 -11.99 -10.91
C ALA A 70 3.05 -12.00 -10.32
N SER A 71 2.94 -12.30 -9.03
CA SER A 71 1.69 -12.21 -8.27
C SER A 71 1.89 -11.46 -6.96
N VAL A 72 0.79 -10.98 -6.40
CA VAL A 72 0.72 -10.46 -5.03
C VAL A 72 -0.20 -11.37 -4.22
N ASP A 73 0.29 -11.80 -3.07
CA ASP A 73 -0.49 -12.47 -2.05
C ASP A 73 -0.84 -11.44 -0.97
N VAL A 74 -2.14 -11.20 -0.78
CA VAL A 74 -2.65 -10.30 0.26
C VAL A 74 -3.32 -11.16 1.31
N VAL A 75 -2.79 -11.11 2.52
CA VAL A 75 -3.34 -11.77 3.71
C VAL A 75 -4.17 -10.75 4.47
N ILE A 76 -5.43 -11.08 4.73
CA ILE A 76 -6.38 -10.29 5.52
C ILE A 76 -6.82 -11.16 6.69
N ASN A 77 -6.37 -10.82 7.90
CA ASN A 77 -6.38 -11.71 9.06
C ASN A 77 -5.71 -13.07 8.71
N ASP A 78 -6.49 -14.13 8.55
CA ASP A 78 -6.01 -15.48 8.24
C ASP A 78 -6.33 -15.91 6.79
N ASP A 79 -7.08 -15.09 6.04
CA ASP A 79 -7.49 -15.38 4.67
C ASP A 79 -6.44 -14.88 3.67
N ILE A 80 -6.13 -15.70 2.67
CA ILE A 80 -5.11 -15.40 1.64
C ILE A 80 -5.79 -15.19 0.29
N PHE A 81 -5.53 -14.01 -0.30
CA PHE A 81 -5.99 -13.62 -1.63
C PHE A 81 -4.79 -13.49 -2.56
N SER A 82 -4.65 -14.43 -3.50
CA SER A 82 -3.56 -14.42 -4.48
C SER A 82 -4.04 -13.86 -5.82
N MET A 83 -3.33 -12.86 -6.34
CA MET A 83 -3.74 -12.10 -7.52
C MET A 83 -2.56 -11.96 -8.48
N ALA A 84 -2.76 -12.39 -9.73
CA ALA A 84 -1.77 -12.23 -10.77
C ALA A 84 -1.64 -10.75 -11.14
N LEU A 85 -0.40 -10.28 -11.26
CA LEU A 85 -0.13 -8.93 -11.74
C LEU A 85 -0.13 -8.92 -13.27
N PRO A 86 -0.60 -7.82 -13.88
CA PRO A 86 -0.41 -7.62 -15.32
C PRO A 86 1.09 -7.51 -15.62
N LEU A 87 1.41 -7.46 -16.91
CA LEU A 87 2.76 -7.07 -17.33
C LEU A 87 3.04 -5.63 -16.88
N LEU A 88 4.09 -5.44 -16.09
CA LEU A 88 4.50 -4.13 -15.56
C LEU A 88 5.74 -3.66 -16.31
N GLN A 89 5.60 -2.54 -17.02
CA GLN A 89 6.72 -1.83 -17.63
C GLN A 89 7.64 -1.24 -16.56
N GLU A 90 8.85 -0.83 -16.95
CA GLU A 90 9.73 -0.01 -16.09
C GLU A 90 8.95 1.16 -15.50
N GLY A 91 9.06 1.37 -14.18
CA GLY A 91 8.38 2.45 -13.46
C GLY A 91 6.86 2.29 -13.33
N GLY A 92 6.27 1.29 -13.99
CA GLY A 92 4.83 1.05 -14.02
C GLY A 92 4.29 0.58 -12.67
N SER A 93 3.01 0.84 -12.42
CA SER A 93 2.30 0.41 -11.22
C SER A 93 0.97 -0.26 -11.55
N HIS A 94 0.47 -1.03 -10.59
CA HIS A 94 -0.86 -1.62 -10.64
C HIS A 94 -1.48 -1.61 -9.25
N VAL A 95 -2.78 -1.33 -9.20
CA VAL A 95 -3.56 -1.33 -7.96
C VAL A 95 -4.47 -2.55 -7.98
N VAL A 96 -4.42 -3.31 -6.89
CA VAL A 96 -5.30 -4.44 -6.67
C VAL A 96 -6.28 -4.10 -5.56
N SER A 97 -7.57 -4.38 -5.79
CA SER A 97 -8.65 -4.01 -4.88
C SER A 97 -9.30 -5.24 -4.29
N LEU A 98 -9.43 -5.28 -2.95
CA LEU A 98 -10.07 -6.34 -2.20
C LEU A 98 -11.16 -5.77 -1.29
N PRO A 99 -12.34 -6.41 -1.21
CA PRO A 99 -13.36 -6.01 -0.24
C PRO A 99 -12.90 -6.35 1.17
N VAL A 100 -13.07 -5.42 2.10
CA VAL A 100 -12.74 -5.61 3.52
C VAL A 100 -13.88 -5.04 4.36
N ASN A 101 -14.43 -5.84 5.27
CA ASN A 101 -15.45 -5.36 6.20
C ASN A 101 -14.88 -4.21 7.05
N GLU A 102 -15.71 -3.23 7.36
CA GLU A 102 -15.33 -2.18 8.31
C GLU A 102 -14.94 -2.80 9.67
N PRO A 103 -13.84 -2.36 10.30
CA PRO A 103 -13.50 -2.84 11.63
C PRO A 103 -14.53 -2.38 12.66
N GLU A 104 -14.95 -3.28 13.56
CA GLU A 104 -15.75 -2.94 14.74
C GLU A 104 -14.94 -2.10 15.75
N ASP A 105 -15.63 -1.53 16.75
CA ASP A 105 -15.00 -0.82 17.86
C ASP A 105 -13.91 -1.68 18.53
N ASN A 106 -12.69 -1.13 18.65
CA ASN A 106 -11.50 -1.83 19.16
C ASN A 106 -11.03 -3.04 18.34
N GLN A 107 -11.60 -3.29 17.16
CA GLN A 107 -11.10 -4.31 16.25
C GLN A 107 -9.93 -3.77 15.41
N GLN A 108 -8.94 -4.64 15.19
CA GLN A 108 -7.89 -4.41 14.20
C GLN A 108 -7.91 -5.55 13.18
N ILE A 109 -7.94 -5.20 11.90
CA ILE A 109 -7.83 -6.14 10.79
C ILE A 109 -6.38 -6.12 10.32
N ALA A 110 -5.68 -7.23 10.49
CA ALA A 110 -4.28 -7.36 10.10
C ALA A 110 -4.18 -7.55 8.58
N ILE A 111 -3.34 -6.76 7.92
CA ILE A 111 -3.06 -6.83 6.48
C ILE A 111 -1.59 -7.14 6.26
N ARG A 112 -1.30 -8.10 5.39
CA ARG A 112 0.06 -8.35 4.90
C ARG A 112 0.04 -8.65 3.42
N SER A 113 0.69 -7.81 2.64
CA SER A 113 0.88 -7.97 1.20
C SER A 113 2.30 -8.46 0.94
N SER A 114 2.46 -9.47 0.08
CA SER A 114 3.77 -9.99 -0.32
C SER A 114 3.81 -10.37 -1.78
N LEU A 115 4.91 -10.03 -2.45
CA LEU A 115 5.11 -10.30 -3.87
C LEU A 115 5.80 -11.65 -4.11
N ASN A 116 5.39 -12.30 -5.19
CA ASN A 116 6.04 -13.48 -5.75
C ASN A 116 6.46 -13.18 -7.19
N LEU A 117 7.78 -13.14 -7.43
CA LEU A 117 8.37 -12.82 -8.72
C LEU A 117 8.62 -14.06 -9.61
N ASN A 118 8.05 -15.21 -9.28
CA ASN A 118 8.22 -16.49 -9.99
C ASN A 118 9.68 -16.93 -10.19
N GLY A 119 10.51 -16.70 -9.17
CA GLY A 119 11.91 -17.14 -9.18
C GLY A 119 12.90 -16.15 -9.80
N ASN A 120 12.44 -14.96 -10.23
CA ASN A 120 13.36 -13.85 -10.48
C ASN A 120 13.91 -13.32 -9.13
N GLU A 121 15.19 -12.99 -9.10
CA GLU A 121 15.83 -12.37 -7.94
C GLU A 121 15.50 -10.88 -7.94
N ASP A 122 14.83 -10.42 -6.87
CA ASP A 122 14.56 -9.00 -6.66
C ASP A 122 15.80 -8.30 -6.11
N ARG A 123 16.11 -7.10 -6.62
CA ARG A 123 17.24 -6.29 -6.13
C ARG A 123 17.05 -5.86 -4.68
N ASP A 124 15.83 -5.53 -4.27
CA ASP A 124 15.49 -5.13 -2.91
C ASP A 124 14.33 -5.95 -2.36
N PRO A 125 14.58 -7.22 -1.98
CA PRO A 125 13.54 -8.10 -1.45
C PRO A 125 12.84 -7.56 -0.19
N GLY A 126 13.41 -6.55 0.47
CA GLY A 126 12.83 -5.91 1.65
C GLY A 126 11.57 -5.10 1.32
N ASN A 127 11.45 -4.59 0.10
CA ASN A 127 10.29 -3.83 -0.35
C ASN A 127 9.17 -4.72 -0.95
N ASN A 128 9.42 -6.02 -1.08
CA ASN A 128 8.47 -7.01 -1.60
C ASN A 128 7.32 -7.30 -0.64
N VAL A 129 7.39 -6.80 0.60
CA VAL A 129 6.43 -7.08 1.67
C VAL A 129 6.02 -5.79 2.36
N LEU A 130 4.71 -5.60 2.53
CA LEU A 130 4.17 -4.51 3.33
C LEU A 130 3.06 -5.03 4.26
N ALA A 131 3.23 -4.78 5.56
CA ALA A 131 2.26 -5.14 6.59
C ALA A 131 1.65 -3.87 7.21
N GLY A 132 0.41 -3.98 7.66
CA GLY A 132 -0.32 -2.90 8.32
C GLY A 132 -1.55 -3.42 9.04
N ASN A 133 -2.27 -2.52 9.69
CA ASN A 133 -3.55 -2.84 10.34
C ASN A 133 -4.58 -1.78 9.96
N ILE A 134 -5.82 -2.21 9.75
CA ILE A 134 -6.98 -1.33 9.60
C ILE A 134 -7.75 -1.36 10.92
N GLY A 135 -8.07 -0.19 11.48
CA GLY A 135 -8.84 -0.06 12.70
C GLY A 135 -9.44 1.34 12.79
N LEU A 136 -10.47 1.50 13.62
CA LEU A 136 -11.04 2.82 13.90
C LEU A 136 -10.02 3.66 14.68
N VAL A 137 -9.81 4.90 14.24
CA VAL A 137 -8.97 5.85 14.97
C VAL A 137 -9.84 6.50 16.04
N GLU A 138 -9.58 6.20 17.31
CA GLU A 138 -10.12 7.02 18.40
C GLU A 138 -9.50 8.42 18.29
N GLU A 139 -10.29 9.42 17.90
CA GLU A 139 -9.84 10.81 18.01
C GLU A 139 -9.57 11.12 19.49
N PRO A 140 -8.39 11.66 19.86
CA PRO A 140 -8.15 12.04 21.23
C PRO A 140 -9.16 13.11 21.63
N VAL A 141 -10.01 12.80 22.61
CA VAL A 141 -10.94 13.75 23.21
C VAL A 141 -10.12 14.97 23.67
N GLN A 142 -10.29 16.12 23.01
CA GLN A 142 -9.76 17.38 23.50
C GLN A 142 -10.34 17.60 24.89
N ALA A 143 -9.49 17.52 25.92
CA ALA A 143 -9.88 17.89 27.27
C ALA A 143 -10.43 19.32 27.25
N PRO A 144 -11.58 19.61 27.89
CA PRO A 144 -12.11 20.96 27.93
C PRO A 144 -11.09 21.88 28.61
N ASP A 145 -10.79 22.99 27.94
CA ASP A 145 -9.94 24.08 28.40
C ASP A 145 -10.44 24.59 29.76
N GLN A 146 -9.85 24.09 30.85
CA GLN A 146 -10.05 24.59 32.20
C GLN A 146 -9.19 25.86 32.35
N SER A 147 -9.66 26.96 31.78
CA SER A 147 -9.17 28.29 32.15
C SER A 147 -9.49 28.53 33.63
N PRO A 148 -8.51 28.82 34.50
CA PRO A 148 -8.81 29.20 35.87
C PRO A 148 -9.37 30.62 35.89
N GLU A 149 -10.58 30.75 36.41
CA GLU A 149 -11.18 32.02 36.81
C GLU A 149 -10.29 32.62 37.91
N ALA A 150 -9.72 33.80 37.66
CA ALA A 150 -8.95 34.55 38.65
C ALA A 150 -9.87 35.58 39.32
N ASP A 151 -10.10 35.40 40.61
CA ASP A 151 -10.62 36.42 41.54
C ASP A 151 -9.62 37.57 41.74
#